data_AF-B0TEA0-F1
#
_entry.id   AF-B0TEA0-F1
#
_cell.length_a   1.000
_cell.length_b   1.000
_cell.length_c   1.000
_cell.angle_alpha   90.00
_cell.angle_beta   90.00
_cell.angle_gamma   90.00
#
_symmetry.space_group_name_H-M   'P 1'
#
loop_
_entity.id
_entity.type
_entity.pdbx_description
1 polymer ?
#
loop_
_entity_poly.entity_id
_entity_poly.type
_entity_poly.pdbx_seq_one_letter_code
_entity_poly.pdbx_strand_id
1 'polypeptide(L)'
;MQLINEGTILGERGETMRLVPAGIVDEFYLEKLGRIDFQNILHNPFGDRLRKMLEELERSSRLDFIFLDCRAGFHDIGGLAMADLAHAAVVLGSHSRQTWAGLTQVIRRLARPLASEQEALPIVLAHAMAPSLMSPGSEPELRAFREMAYTVFLENYYSDSEDHPAPNERDEDAPSTPVVIPWNSELRGDIMLFSTSDSLEEKRRLEALIATLTALPYQQLAERICLLFGRNLQGERG
;
A
#
# COMPACT_ATOMS: atom_id res chain seq x y z
N MET A 1 10.59 17.04 6.48
CA MET A 1 9.85 15.95 7.14
C MET A 1 9.02 16.55 8.24
N GLN A 2 7.71 16.38 8.17
CA GLN A 2 6.75 16.87 9.15
C GLN A 2 6.50 15.78 10.17
N LEU A 3 6.63 16.11 11.47
CA LEU A 3 6.25 15.22 12.56
C LEU A 3 4.76 15.42 12.84
N ILE A 4 4.01 14.32 12.85
CA ILE A 4 2.63 14.27 13.27
C ILE A 4 2.62 13.46 14.58
N ASN A 5 2.08 14.08 15.62
CA ASN A 5 2.00 13.53 16.99
C ASN A 5 0.65 13.88 17.65
N GLU A 6 -0.35 14.22 16.84
CA GLU A 6 -1.68 14.60 17.31
C GLU A 6 -2.37 13.37 17.90
N GLY A 7 -2.63 13.39 19.22
CA GLY A 7 -3.17 12.24 19.94
C GLY A 7 -4.55 11.80 19.46
N THR A 8 -5.33 12.71 18.89
CA THR A 8 -6.60 12.39 18.21
C THR A 8 -6.39 11.44 17.04
N ILE A 9 -5.32 11.64 16.23
CA ILE A 9 -5.04 10.89 15.02
C ILE A 9 -4.27 9.62 15.31
N LEU A 10 -3.25 9.72 16.15
CA LEU A 10 -2.26 8.65 16.35
C LEU A 10 -2.50 7.84 17.62
N GLY A 11 -3.31 8.35 18.56
CA GLY A 11 -3.48 7.77 19.88
C GLY A 11 -2.66 8.49 20.97
N GLU A 12 -2.99 8.24 22.23
CA GLU A 12 -2.35 8.89 23.37
C GLU A 12 -1.05 8.21 23.83
N ARG A 13 -0.62 7.12 23.15
CA ARG A 13 0.52 6.30 23.58
C ARG A 13 1.87 6.81 23.07
N GLY A 14 1.89 8.00 22.46
CA GLY A 14 3.10 8.60 21.91
C GLY A 14 3.48 8.04 20.54
N GLU A 15 2.53 7.45 19.80
CA GLU A 15 2.73 7.09 18.41
C GLU A 15 3.16 8.33 17.58
N THR A 16 4.09 8.14 16.66
CA THR A 16 4.58 9.22 15.79
C THR A 16 4.54 8.80 14.34
N MET A 17 3.95 9.65 13.50
CA MET A 17 4.00 9.52 12.05
C MET A 17 4.89 10.61 11.47
N ARG A 18 5.74 10.26 10.52
CA ARG A 18 6.61 11.22 9.83
C ARG A 18 6.21 11.30 8.36
N LEU A 19 5.80 12.48 7.93
CA LEU A 19 5.40 12.73 6.55
C LEU A 19 6.54 13.42 5.79
N VAL A 20 6.92 12.85 4.65
CA VAL A 20 7.85 13.46 3.71
C VAL A 20 7.08 13.79 2.43
N PRO A 21 6.74 15.06 2.17
CA PRO A 21 6.03 15.42 0.94
C PRO A 21 6.95 15.21 -0.27
N ALA A 22 6.37 14.80 -1.40
CA ALA A 22 7.10 14.58 -2.66
C ALA A 22 7.78 15.85 -3.18
N GLY A 23 7.31 17.03 -2.77
CA GLY A 23 7.91 18.31 -3.10
C GLY A 23 7.02 19.48 -2.72
N ILE A 24 7.47 20.68 -3.06
CA ILE A 24 6.67 21.90 -2.98
C ILE A 24 6.26 22.25 -4.41
N VAL A 25 4.96 22.45 -4.63
CA VAL A 25 4.46 22.93 -5.92
C VAL A 25 4.70 24.44 -5.97
N ASP A 26 5.89 24.81 -6.43
CA ASP A 26 6.33 26.19 -6.66
C ASP A 26 6.51 26.49 -8.16
N GLU A 27 6.86 27.73 -8.50
CA GLU A 27 7.12 28.14 -9.89
C GLU A 27 8.25 27.33 -10.58
N PHE A 28 9.11 26.67 -9.81
CA PHE A 28 10.20 25.82 -10.29
C PHE A 28 9.84 24.33 -10.32
N TYR A 29 8.62 23.95 -9.93
CA TYR A 29 8.22 22.55 -9.80
C TYR A 29 8.38 21.78 -11.11
N LEU A 30 7.91 22.35 -12.22
CA LEU A 30 8.02 21.73 -13.54
C LEU A 30 9.48 21.60 -14.00
N GLU A 31 10.32 22.58 -13.67
CA GLU A 31 11.74 22.54 -14.00
C GLU A 31 12.46 21.44 -13.20
N LYS A 32 12.17 21.33 -11.90
CA LYS A 32 12.70 20.27 -11.04
C LYS A 32 12.24 18.89 -11.50
N LEU A 33 10.96 18.75 -11.86
CA LEU A 33 10.37 17.51 -12.34
C LEU A 33 11.00 17.07 -13.68
N GLY A 34 11.24 18.01 -14.60
CA GLY A 34 11.86 17.73 -15.90
C GLY A 34 13.32 17.26 -15.82
N ARG A 35 14.00 17.43 -14.67
CA ARG A 35 15.36 16.94 -14.43
C ARG A 35 15.39 15.49 -13.93
N ILE A 36 14.24 14.93 -13.55
CA ILE A 36 14.16 13.53 -13.08
C ILE A 36 14.08 12.62 -14.30
N ASP A 37 15.18 11.92 -14.56
CA ASP A 37 15.23 10.87 -15.58
C ASP A 37 14.60 9.58 -15.04
N PHE A 38 13.27 9.50 -15.15
CA PHE A 38 12.51 8.31 -14.72
C PHE A 38 12.89 7.05 -15.50
N GLN A 39 13.38 7.17 -16.74
CA GLN A 39 13.69 6.03 -17.61
C GLN A 39 14.93 5.26 -17.15
N ASN A 40 15.85 5.93 -16.45
CA ASN A 40 17.10 5.33 -15.98
C ASN A 40 17.19 5.18 -14.45
N ILE A 41 16.10 5.27 -13.68
CA ILE A 41 16.13 5.22 -12.20
C ILE A 41 16.95 4.04 -11.65
N LEU A 42 16.84 2.86 -12.28
CA LEU A 42 17.50 1.62 -11.85
C LEU A 42 18.98 1.51 -12.26
N HIS A 43 19.41 2.29 -13.25
CA HIS A 43 20.78 2.26 -13.78
C HIS A 43 21.54 3.58 -13.57
N ASN A 44 20.94 4.53 -12.86
CA ASN A 44 21.46 5.86 -12.59
C ASN A 44 21.79 6.02 -11.10
N PRO A 45 22.78 6.87 -10.75
CA PRO A 45 23.00 7.38 -9.39
C PRO A 45 21.76 7.79 -8.56
N PHE A 46 20.59 7.96 -9.16
CA PHE A 46 19.35 8.28 -8.46
C PHE A 46 18.81 7.12 -7.61
N GLY A 47 18.78 5.88 -8.11
CA GLY A 47 18.34 4.72 -7.34
C GLY A 47 19.20 4.51 -6.09
N ASP A 48 20.53 4.64 -6.23
CA ASP A 48 21.47 4.59 -5.11
C ASP A 48 21.29 5.74 -4.12
N ARG A 49 21.04 6.97 -4.60
CA ARG A 49 20.75 8.11 -3.73
C ARG A 49 19.47 7.89 -2.93
N LEU A 50 18.45 7.34 -3.57
CA LEU A 50 17.18 7.07 -2.91
C LEU A 50 17.31 5.96 -1.88
N ARG A 51 18.02 4.87 -2.20
CA ARG A 51 18.36 3.81 -1.23
C ARG A 51 19.10 4.39 -0.03
N LYS A 52 20.15 5.20 -0.26
CA LYS A 52 20.89 5.88 0.83
C LYS A 52 20.00 6.78 1.68
N MET A 53 19.10 7.53 1.05
CA MET A 53 18.14 8.38 1.77
C MET A 53 17.22 7.53 2.68
N LEU A 54 16.71 6.39 2.19
CA LEU A 54 15.87 5.49 2.98
C LEU A 54 16.65 4.89 4.15
N GLU A 55 17.89 4.45 3.93
CA GLU A 55 18.77 3.95 4.99
C GLU A 55 19.12 5.04 6.02
N GLU A 56 19.34 6.28 5.60
CA GLU A 56 19.57 7.40 6.51
C GLU A 56 18.33 7.73 7.35
N LEU A 57 17.13 7.63 6.76
CA LEU A 57 15.87 7.78 7.49
C LEU A 57 15.69 6.67 8.53
N GLU A 58 15.97 5.42 8.16
CA GLU A 58 15.95 4.29 9.09
C GLU A 58 16.93 4.48 10.26
N ARG A 59 18.16 4.94 9.99
CA ARG A 59 19.16 5.17 11.07
C ARG A 59 18.85 6.37 11.95
N SER A 60 18.33 7.45 11.36
CA SER A 60 18.07 8.72 12.06
C SER A 60 16.74 8.71 12.81
N SER A 61 15.87 7.75 12.54
CA SER A 61 14.59 7.61 13.21
C SER A 61 14.23 6.14 13.42
N ARG A 62 13.79 5.81 14.64
CA ARG A 62 13.28 4.48 15.02
C ARG A 62 11.92 4.23 14.36
N LEU A 63 11.89 4.13 13.03
CA LEU A 63 10.69 3.87 12.24
C LEU A 63 10.47 2.37 12.14
N ASP A 64 9.23 1.94 12.37
CA ASP A 64 8.84 0.53 12.20
C ASP A 64 8.54 0.18 10.74
N PHE A 65 7.97 1.13 10.01
CA PHE A 65 7.60 1.00 8.60
C PHE A 65 7.89 2.30 7.85
N ILE A 66 8.29 2.18 6.59
CA ILE A 66 8.36 3.28 5.63
C ILE A 66 7.39 2.95 4.50
N PHE A 67 6.31 3.73 4.38
CA PHE A 67 5.38 3.62 3.27
C PHE A 67 5.77 4.58 2.15
N LEU A 68 5.83 4.06 0.94
CA LEU A 68 6.11 4.82 -0.27
C LEU A 68 4.85 4.82 -1.14
N ASP A 69 4.14 5.94 -1.15
CA ASP A 69 3.00 6.10 -2.06
C ASP A 69 3.49 6.20 -3.50
N CYS A 70 3.25 5.15 -4.26
CA CYS A 70 3.68 5.02 -5.65
C CYS A 70 2.43 4.87 -6.52
N ARG A 71 2.20 5.82 -7.42
CA ARG A 71 1.17 5.63 -8.45
C ARG A 71 1.64 4.54 -9.41
N ALA A 72 0.90 3.44 -9.46
CA ALA A 72 1.10 2.38 -10.45
C ALA A 72 0.45 2.79 -11.78
N GLY A 73 1.08 3.71 -12.52
CA GLY A 73 0.75 3.95 -13.92
C GLY A 73 1.53 2.99 -14.81
N PHE A 74 0.92 2.42 -15.85
CA PHE A 74 1.65 1.66 -16.89
C PHE A 74 2.78 2.45 -17.56
N HIS A 75 2.70 3.78 -17.53
CA HIS A 75 3.74 4.69 -18.02
C HIS A 75 4.69 5.18 -16.91
N ASP A 76 4.39 4.86 -15.65
CA ASP A 76 5.12 5.36 -14.49
C ASP A 76 6.23 4.38 -14.13
N ILE A 77 7.34 4.49 -14.88
CA ILE A 77 8.59 3.75 -14.63
C ILE A 77 9.06 3.99 -13.19
N GLY A 78 8.69 5.12 -12.57
CA GLY A 78 8.92 5.41 -11.17
C GLY A 78 8.31 4.34 -10.26
N GLY A 79 7.00 4.14 -10.29
CA GLY A 79 6.32 3.21 -9.37
C GLY A 79 6.83 1.76 -9.46
N LEU A 80 7.21 1.32 -10.66
CA LEU A 80 7.76 -0.02 -10.89
C LEU A 80 9.25 -0.14 -10.55
N ALA A 81 10.04 0.93 -10.71
CA ALA A 81 11.42 0.97 -10.28
C ALA A 81 11.54 1.02 -8.74
N MET A 82 10.58 1.64 -8.07
CA MET A 82 10.50 1.67 -6.61
C MET A 82 10.26 0.28 -6.01
N ALA A 83 9.70 -0.66 -6.77
CA ALA A 83 9.54 -2.05 -6.32
C ALA A 83 10.88 -2.74 -6.05
N ASP A 84 11.97 -2.36 -6.74
CA ASP A 84 13.30 -2.93 -6.49
C ASP A 84 13.97 -2.35 -5.22
N LEU A 85 13.34 -1.35 -4.58
CA LEU A 85 13.75 -0.78 -3.28
C LEU A 85 12.87 -1.25 -2.12
N ALA A 86 11.68 -1.77 -2.41
CA ALA A 86 10.73 -2.17 -1.39
C ALA A 86 11.06 -3.57 -0.85
N HIS A 87 10.64 -3.83 0.40
CA HIS A 87 10.70 -5.16 1.01
C HIS A 87 9.36 -5.91 0.92
N ALA A 88 8.28 -5.20 0.61
CA ALA A 88 6.96 -5.75 0.29
C ALA A 88 6.15 -4.72 -0.52
N ALA A 89 5.08 -5.16 -1.18
CA ALA A 89 4.16 -4.28 -1.90
C ALA A 89 2.71 -4.44 -1.41
N VAL A 90 2.02 -3.32 -1.26
CA VAL A 90 0.56 -3.29 -1.11
C VAL A 90 -0.04 -2.88 -2.44
N VAL A 91 -0.83 -3.76 -3.05
CA VAL A 91 -1.38 -3.58 -4.39
C VAL A 91 -2.88 -3.35 -4.29
N LEU A 92 -3.34 -2.18 -4.70
CA LEU A 92 -4.74 -1.76 -4.62
C LEU A 92 -5.40 -1.90 -6.00
N GLY A 93 -6.58 -2.52 -6.06
CA GLY A 93 -7.37 -2.56 -7.29
C GLY A 93 -8.85 -2.81 -7.09
N SER A 94 -9.68 -2.25 -7.99
CA SER A 94 -11.11 -2.52 -8.12
C SER A 94 -11.41 -3.64 -9.13
N HIS A 95 -12.63 -4.19 -9.11
CA HIS A 95 -13.04 -5.20 -10.08
C HIS A 95 -13.39 -4.58 -11.44
N SER A 96 -12.38 -4.38 -12.29
CA SER A 96 -12.57 -3.95 -13.68
C SER A 96 -11.55 -4.58 -14.62
N ARG A 97 -11.92 -4.72 -15.89
CA ARG A 97 -11.00 -5.25 -16.93
C ARG A 97 -9.73 -4.40 -17.05
N GLN A 98 -9.85 -3.08 -16.93
CA GLN A 98 -8.71 -2.16 -17.00
C GLN A 98 -7.80 -2.33 -15.78
N THR A 99 -8.37 -2.46 -14.58
CA THR A 99 -7.61 -2.72 -13.35
C THR A 99 -6.82 -4.02 -13.49
N TRP A 100 -7.47 -5.11 -13.88
CA TRP A 100 -6.80 -6.41 -14.01
C TRP A 100 -5.69 -6.42 -15.05
N ALA A 101 -5.88 -5.74 -16.20
CA ALA A 101 -4.81 -5.58 -17.17
C ALA A 101 -3.55 -4.94 -16.56
N GLY A 102 -3.71 -3.96 -15.67
CA GLY A 102 -2.62 -3.30 -14.93
C GLY A 102 -2.02 -4.17 -13.85
N LEU A 103 -2.88 -4.73 -12.99
CA LEU A 103 -2.47 -5.59 -11.89
C LEU A 103 -1.64 -6.77 -12.38
N THR A 104 -2.02 -7.42 -13.48
CA THR A 104 -1.25 -8.55 -14.05
C THR A 104 0.18 -8.14 -14.40
N GLN A 105 0.40 -6.95 -14.97
CA GLN A 105 1.77 -6.49 -15.27
C GLN A 105 2.56 -6.17 -13.99
N VAL A 106 1.92 -5.53 -13.02
CA VAL A 106 2.53 -5.21 -11.72
C VAL A 106 2.93 -6.51 -11.01
N ILE A 107 1.99 -7.44 -10.81
CA ILE A 107 2.21 -8.72 -10.14
C ILE A 107 3.34 -9.50 -10.83
N ARG A 108 3.31 -9.60 -12.16
CA ARG A 108 4.38 -10.27 -12.94
C ARG A 108 5.75 -9.64 -12.72
N ARG A 109 5.83 -8.32 -12.54
CA ARG A 109 7.11 -7.66 -12.27
C ARG A 109 7.60 -7.89 -10.85
N LEU A 110 6.69 -7.81 -9.87
CA LEU A 110 6.99 -8.05 -8.45
C LEU A 110 7.39 -9.52 -8.20
N ALA A 111 6.91 -10.43 -9.04
CA ALA A 111 7.29 -11.84 -9.04
C ALA A 111 8.72 -12.11 -9.55
N ARG A 112 9.36 -11.15 -10.24
CA ARG A 112 10.73 -11.36 -10.71
C ARG A 112 11.66 -11.36 -9.50
N PRO A 113 12.57 -12.34 -9.40
CA PRO A 113 13.55 -12.38 -8.32
C PRO A 113 14.29 -11.05 -8.23
N LEU A 114 14.33 -10.48 -7.03
CA LEU A 114 15.25 -9.39 -6.75
C LEU A 114 16.67 -9.93 -6.94
N ALA A 115 17.58 -9.15 -7.52
CA ALA A 115 18.91 -9.63 -7.90
C ALA A 115 19.74 -10.25 -6.75
N SER A 116 19.32 -10.03 -5.50
CA SER A 116 19.95 -10.53 -4.27
C SER A 116 19.22 -11.69 -3.57
N GLU A 117 17.93 -11.90 -3.81
CA GLU A 117 17.10 -12.88 -3.10
C GLU A 117 16.28 -13.63 -4.15
N GLN A 118 16.45 -14.95 -4.26
CA GLN A 118 15.79 -15.79 -5.27
C GLN A 118 14.24 -15.88 -5.12
N GLU A 119 13.62 -14.96 -4.38
CA GLU A 119 12.21 -14.98 -4.03
C GLU A 119 11.46 -13.78 -4.62
N ALA A 120 10.17 -13.98 -4.89
CA ALA A 120 9.26 -12.93 -5.30
C ALA A 120 9.05 -11.93 -4.16
N LEU A 121 8.89 -10.64 -4.48
CA LEU A 121 8.60 -9.63 -3.49
C LEU A 121 7.25 -9.91 -2.80
N PRO A 122 7.17 -10.01 -1.46
CA PRO A 122 5.91 -10.23 -0.75
C PRO A 122 4.83 -9.21 -1.12
N ILE A 123 3.59 -9.69 -1.35
CA ILE A 123 2.45 -8.85 -1.78
C ILE A 123 1.27 -8.98 -0.82
N VAL A 124 0.68 -7.84 -0.45
CA VAL A 124 -0.70 -7.76 0.05
C VAL A 124 -1.59 -7.19 -1.04
N LEU A 125 -2.55 -7.99 -1.53
CA LEU A 125 -3.58 -7.52 -2.46
C LEU A 125 -4.76 -6.93 -1.67
N ALA A 126 -5.26 -5.78 -2.11
CA ALA A 126 -6.52 -5.23 -1.59
C ALA A 126 -7.52 -5.00 -2.72
N HIS A 127 -8.73 -5.52 -2.53
CA HIS A 127 -9.89 -5.15 -3.33
C HIS A 127 -10.37 -3.77 -2.86
N ALA A 128 -9.83 -2.73 -3.49
CA ALA A 128 -10.21 -1.35 -3.21
C ALA A 128 -11.57 -1.02 -3.83
N MET A 129 -12.29 -0.10 -3.19
CA MET A 129 -13.62 0.36 -3.61
C MET A 129 -14.61 -0.80 -3.81
N ALA A 130 -14.50 -1.84 -2.99
CA ALA A 130 -15.37 -3.00 -3.08
C ALA A 130 -16.84 -2.62 -2.81
N PRO A 131 -17.80 -3.36 -3.37
CA PRO A 131 -19.19 -3.18 -2.99
C PRO A 131 -19.36 -3.42 -1.49
N SER A 132 -20.25 -2.65 -0.86
CA SER A 132 -20.60 -2.93 0.54
C SER A 132 -21.17 -4.34 0.65
N LEU A 133 -20.82 -5.06 1.71
CA LEU A 133 -21.30 -6.43 1.96
C LEU A 133 -22.84 -6.51 1.94
N MET A 134 -23.50 -5.41 2.31
CA MET A 134 -24.96 -5.29 2.37
C MET A 134 -25.61 -4.89 1.04
N SER A 135 -24.83 -4.57 0.00
CA SER A 135 -25.35 -4.19 -1.31
C SER A 135 -25.78 -5.40 -2.14
N PRO A 136 -26.92 -5.36 -2.85
CA PRO A 136 -27.29 -6.41 -3.80
C PRO A 136 -26.19 -6.60 -4.85
N GLY A 137 -25.76 -7.85 -5.07
CA GLY A 137 -24.69 -8.17 -6.03
C GLY A 137 -23.26 -8.06 -5.49
N SER A 138 -23.09 -7.78 -4.18
CA SER A 138 -21.76 -7.77 -3.54
C SER A 138 -21.06 -9.12 -3.64
N GLU A 139 -21.76 -10.21 -3.31
CA GLU A 139 -21.18 -11.55 -3.28
C GLU A 139 -20.64 -12.02 -4.64
N PRO A 140 -21.36 -11.88 -5.78
CA PRO A 140 -20.81 -12.19 -7.10
C PRO A 140 -19.54 -11.41 -7.45
N GLU A 141 -19.47 -10.11 -7.15
CA GLU A 141 -18.29 -9.29 -7.48
C GLU A 141 -17.08 -9.67 -6.61
N LEU A 142 -17.29 -9.84 -5.30
CA LEU A 142 -16.23 -10.26 -4.38
C LEU A 142 -15.67 -11.63 -4.77
N ARG A 143 -16.56 -12.56 -5.15
CA ARG A 143 -16.16 -13.87 -5.68
C ARG A 143 -15.37 -13.74 -6.97
N ALA A 144 -15.88 -12.99 -7.94
CA ALA A 144 -15.21 -12.81 -9.23
C ALA A 144 -13.83 -12.12 -9.09
N PHE A 145 -13.68 -11.18 -8.16
CA PHE A 145 -12.39 -10.58 -7.86
C PHE A 145 -11.43 -11.62 -7.26
N ARG A 146 -11.88 -12.44 -6.31
CA ARG A 146 -11.05 -13.48 -5.69
C ARG A 146 -10.59 -14.54 -6.71
N GLU A 147 -11.51 -15.04 -7.54
CA GLU A 147 -11.22 -16.03 -8.58
C GLU A 147 -10.20 -15.49 -9.61
N MET A 148 -10.37 -14.23 -10.02
CA MET A 148 -9.44 -13.56 -10.92
C MET A 148 -8.08 -13.32 -10.25
N ALA A 149 -8.06 -12.89 -8.98
CA ALA A 149 -6.83 -12.72 -8.21
C ALA A 149 -6.04 -14.02 -8.15
N TYR A 150 -6.69 -15.12 -7.77
CA TYR A 150 -6.06 -16.43 -7.71
C TYR A 150 -5.48 -16.85 -9.06
N THR A 151 -6.25 -16.70 -10.14
CA THR A 151 -5.80 -16.99 -11.51
C THR A 151 -4.55 -16.19 -11.88
N VAL A 152 -4.55 -14.87 -11.65
CA VAL A 152 -3.42 -14.00 -11.99
C VAL A 152 -2.18 -14.34 -11.18
N PHE A 153 -2.31 -14.62 -9.89
CA PHE A 153 -1.17 -15.00 -9.04
C PHE A 153 -0.62 -16.37 -9.40
N LEU A 154 -1.49 -17.34 -9.71
CA LEU A 154 -1.08 -18.67 -10.17
C LEU A 154 -0.27 -18.59 -11.46
N GLU A 155 -0.68 -17.76 -12.41
CA GLU A 155 -0.01 -17.63 -13.71
C GLU A 155 1.27 -16.78 -13.68
N ASN A 156 1.40 -15.86 -12.71
CA ASN A 156 2.42 -14.80 -12.78
C ASN A 156 3.28 -14.63 -11.53
N TYR A 157 2.91 -15.19 -10.38
CA TYR A 157 3.58 -14.93 -9.09
C TYR A 157 4.08 -16.20 -8.41
N TYR A 158 3.27 -17.25 -8.34
CA TYR A 158 3.68 -18.50 -7.73
C TYR A 158 4.67 -19.27 -8.62
N SER A 159 5.77 -19.72 -8.02
CA SER A 159 6.73 -20.61 -8.67
C SER A 159 6.30 -22.04 -8.40
N ASP A 160 5.39 -22.57 -9.22
CA ASP A 160 4.90 -23.95 -9.03
C ASP A 160 6.06 -24.94 -9.24
N SER A 161 6.59 -25.44 -8.13
CA SER A 161 7.72 -26.36 -8.05
C SER A 161 7.45 -27.41 -6.99
N GLU A 162 8.08 -28.58 -7.10
CA GLU A 162 7.85 -29.69 -6.16
C GLU A 162 8.12 -29.31 -4.70
N ASP A 163 9.07 -28.39 -4.47
CA ASP A 163 9.44 -27.91 -3.13
C ASP A 163 8.55 -26.75 -2.62
N HIS A 164 7.88 -26.03 -3.53
CA HIS A 164 7.02 -24.88 -3.22
C HIS A 164 5.73 -24.91 -4.07
N PRO A 165 4.75 -25.76 -3.71
CA PRO A 165 3.50 -25.82 -4.45
C PRO A 165 2.71 -24.51 -4.28
N ALA A 166 1.95 -24.15 -5.32
CA ALA A 166 1.05 -23.01 -5.24
C ALA A 166 0.03 -23.18 -4.09
N PRO A 167 -0.31 -22.10 -3.35
CA PRO A 167 -1.32 -22.15 -2.30
C PRO A 167 -2.70 -22.57 -2.83
N ASN A 168 -3.55 -23.08 -1.94
CA ASN A 168 -4.95 -23.34 -2.28
C ASN A 168 -5.70 -22.01 -2.48
N GLU A 169 -6.63 -21.93 -3.42
CA GLU A 169 -7.53 -20.77 -3.60
C GLU A 169 -8.27 -20.35 -2.32
N ARG A 170 -8.51 -21.30 -1.42
CA ARG A 170 -9.18 -21.09 -0.13
C ARG A 170 -8.27 -20.60 0.98
N ASP A 171 -6.96 -20.58 0.77
CA ASP A 171 -5.98 -20.13 1.76
C ASP A 171 -6.19 -18.64 2.07
N GLU A 172 -6.60 -18.35 3.30
CA GLU A 172 -6.85 -16.98 3.75
C GLU A 172 -5.55 -16.18 3.90
N ASP A 173 -4.41 -16.86 4.01
CA ASP A 173 -3.07 -16.29 4.18
C ASP A 173 -2.28 -16.13 2.89
N ALA A 174 -2.80 -16.66 1.77
CA ALA A 174 -2.17 -16.52 0.46
C ALA A 174 -2.11 -15.07 -0.03
N PRO A 175 -1.04 -14.67 -0.76
CA PRO A 175 -0.95 -13.35 -1.43
C PRO A 175 -2.10 -13.05 -2.40
N SER A 176 -2.70 -14.08 -3.00
CA SER A 176 -3.83 -13.96 -3.91
C SER A 176 -5.15 -13.64 -3.20
N THR A 177 -5.25 -13.85 -1.89
CA THR A 177 -6.47 -13.58 -1.12
C THR A 177 -6.51 -12.10 -0.76
N PRO A 178 -7.47 -11.33 -1.30
CA PRO A 178 -7.49 -9.89 -1.12
C PRO A 178 -8.06 -9.49 0.23
N VAL A 179 -7.50 -8.43 0.81
CA VAL A 179 -8.20 -7.66 1.85
C VAL A 179 -9.29 -6.82 1.19
N VAL A 180 -10.54 -7.00 1.61
CA VAL A 180 -11.69 -6.30 1.03
C VAL A 180 -11.83 -4.94 1.69
N ILE A 181 -11.74 -3.86 0.91
CA ILE A 181 -11.91 -2.48 1.38
C ILE A 181 -13.17 -1.91 0.72
N PRO A 182 -14.32 -1.92 1.42
CA PRO A 182 -15.57 -1.41 0.89
C PRO A 182 -15.47 0.08 0.54
N TRP A 183 -16.19 0.48 -0.50
CA TRP A 183 -16.39 1.89 -0.77
C TRP A 183 -17.11 2.55 0.40
N ASN A 184 -16.59 3.69 0.85
CA ASN A 184 -17.21 4.53 1.87
C ASN A 184 -17.37 5.95 1.32
N SER A 185 -18.61 6.46 1.33
CA SER A 185 -18.94 7.82 0.89
C SER A 185 -18.25 8.92 1.70
N GLU A 186 -17.94 8.67 2.97
CA GLU A 186 -17.26 9.62 3.85
C GLU A 186 -15.80 9.87 3.45
N LEU A 187 -15.19 8.91 2.75
CA LEU A 187 -13.83 9.01 2.24
C LEU A 187 -13.77 9.59 0.83
N ARG A 188 -14.88 10.15 0.34
CA ARG A 188 -14.95 10.77 -0.98
C ARG A 188 -14.41 12.19 -0.93
N GLY A 189 -13.39 12.48 -1.73
CA GLY A 189 -12.82 13.81 -1.88
C GLY A 189 -11.64 14.05 -0.95
N ASP A 190 -11.47 15.30 -0.51
CA ASP A 190 -10.31 15.69 0.30
C ASP A 190 -10.48 15.23 1.75
N ILE A 191 -9.56 14.38 2.20
CA ILE A 191 -9.53 13.84 3.56
C ILE A 191 -8.64 14.72 4.43
N MET A 192 -9.25 15.59 5.23
CA MET A 192 -8.53 16.47 6.16
C MET A 192 -8.38 15.78 7.52
N LEU A 193 -7.21 15.17 7.73
CA LEU A 193 -6.76 14.59 9.00
C LEU A 193 -6.11 15.65 9.89
N PHE A 194 -6.80 16.76 10.12
CA PHE A 194 -6.42 17.79 11.09
C PHE A 194 -7.66 18.63 11.40
N SER A 195 -7.66 19.28 12.57
CA SER A 195 -8.75 20.19 12.95
C SER A 195 -8.58 21.53 12.26
N THR A 196 -9.58 21.96 11.50
CA THR A 196 -9.58 23.31 10.87
C THR A 196 -10.09 24.42 11.80
N SER A 197 -10.78 24.05 12.88
CA SER A 197 -11.29 24.96 13.91
C SER A 197 -11.42 24.25 15.26
N ASP A 198 -11.60 25.01 16.35
CA ASP A 198 -11.88 24.47 17.69
C ASP A 198 -13.36 24.08 17.91
N SER A 199 -14.17 24.12 16.85
CA SER A 199 -15.60 23.82 16.95
C SER A 199 -15.84 22.34 17.31
N LEU A 200 -16.91 22.09 18.06
CA LEU A 200 -17.30 20.72 18.43
C LEU A 200 -17.68 19.87 17.20
N GLU A 201 -18.22 20.51 16.17
CA GLU A 201 -18.59 19.86 14.92
C GLU A 201 -17.36 19.34 14.18
N GLU A 202 -16.30 20.15 14.10
CA GLU A 202 -15.05 19.75 13.44
C GLU A 202 -14.36 18.61 14.17
N LYS A 203 -14.37 18.63 15.52
CA LYS A 203 -13.84 17.52 16.33
C LYS A 203 -14.60 16.22 16.06
N ARG A 204 -15.94 16.27 16.02
CA ARG A 204 -16.76 15.09 15.70
C ARG A 204 -16.54 14.58 14.28
N ARG A 205 -16.35 15.48 13.31
CA ARG A 205 -16.00 15.10 11.93
C ARG A 205 -14.68 14.33 11.90
N LEU A 206 -13.65 14.84 12.57
CA LEU A 206 -12.34 14.21 12.63
C LEU A 206 -12.40 12.86 13.34
N GLU A 207 -13.10 12.77 14.48
CA GLU A 207 -13.34 11.51 15.21
C GLU A 207 -14.04 10.46 14.34
N ALA A 208 -15.10 10.84 13.62
CA ALA A 208 -15.83 9.94 12.72
C ALA A 208 -14.93 9.45 11.57
N LEU A 209 -14.14 10.34 10.99
CA LEU A 209 -13.20 9.99 9.92
C LEU A 209 -12.13 9.01 10.39
N ILE A 210 -11.56 9.23 11.58
CA ILE A 210 -10.58 8.33 12.18
C ILE A 210 -11.21 6.98 12.52
N ALA A 211 -12.43 6.96 13.06
CA ALA A 211 -13.16 5.72 13.31
C ALA A 211 -13.37 4.92 12.02
N THR A 212 -13.67 5.59 10.91
CA THR A 212 -13.77 4.95 9.59
C THR A 212 -12.43 4.42 9.09
N LEU A 213 -11.35 5.20 9.18
CA LEU A 213 -10.00 4.82 8.72
C LEU A 213 -9.30 3.79 9.61
N THR A 214 -9.83 3.56 10.81
CA THR A 214 -9.35 2.53 11.75
C THR A 214 -10.35 1.39 11.92
N ALA A 215 -11.37 1.33 11.07
CA ALA A 215 -12.35 0.25 11.06
C ALA A 215 -11.73 -1.09 10.59
N LEU A 216 -12.50 -2.16 10.78
CA LEU A 216 -12.06 -3.54 10.54
C LEU A 216 -11.33 -3.78 9.20
N PRO A 217 -11.78 -3.28 8.03
CA PRO A 217 -11.06 -3.49 6.77
C PRO A 217 -9.63 -2.95 6.78
N TYR A 218 -9.42 -1.80 7.40
CA TYR A 218 -8.10 -1.17 7.51
C TYR A 218 -7.24 -1.85 8.57
N GLN A 219 -7.84 -2.35 9.66
CA GLN A 219 -7.15 -3.18 10.65
C GLN A 219 -6.67 -4.49 10.03
N GLN A 220 -7.51 -5.16 9.24
CA GLN A 220 -7.13 -6.38 8.52
C GLN A 220 -5.98 -6.12 7.53
N LEU A 221 -6.01 -4.99 6.82
CA LEU A 221 -4.91 -4.59 5.95
C LEU A 221 -3.61 -4.38 6.76
N ALA A 222 -3.68 -3.65 7.86
CA ALA A 222 -2.53 -3.40 8.73
C ALA A 222 -1.97 -4.69 9.35
N GLU A 223 -2.83 -5.60 9.82
CA GLU A 223 -2.45 -6.91 10.32
C GLU A 223 -1.74 -7.73 9.24
N ARG A 224 -2.28 -7.75 8.02
CA ARG A 224 -1.68 -8.47 6.89
C ARG A 224 -0.30 -7.93 6.54
N ILE A 225 -0.11 -6.61 6.56
CA ILE A 225 1.19 -5.97 6.37
C ILE A 225 2.16 -6.35 7.49
N CYS A 226 1.71 -6.34 8.75
CA CYS A 226 2.57 -6.73 9.88
C CYS A 226 3.03 -8.19 9.79
N LEU A 227 2.14 -9.09 9.40
CA LEU A 227 2.43 -10.52 9.26
C LEU A 227 3.51 -10.80 8.22
N LEU A 228 3.59 -10.01 7.13
CA LEU A 228 4.67 -10.14 6.14
C LEU A 228 6.08 -9.99 6.74
N PHE A 229 6.19 -9.24 7.85
CA PHE A 229 7.46 -8.97 8.52
C PHE A 229 7.56 -9.65 9.89
N GLY A 230 6.71 -10.65 10.16
CA GLY A 230 6.71 -11.38 11.43
C GLY A 230 6.32 -10.52 12.65
N ARG A 231 5.60 -9.41 12.42
CA ARG A 231 5.12 -8.50 13.46
C ARG A 231 3.66 -8.77 13.78
N ASN A 232 3.23 -8.44 15.01
CA ASN A 232 1.84 -8.56 15.43
C ASN A 232 1.29 -7.19 15.85
N LEU A 233 0.22 -6.74 15.20
CA LEU A 233 -0.42 -5.45 15.47
C LEU A 233 -1.03 -5.38 16.89
N GLN A 234 -1.41 -6.51 17.46
CA GLN A 234 -2.01 -6.59 18.81
C GLN A 234 -1.00 -6.93 19.91
N GLY A 235 0.28 -7.12 19.56
CA GLY A 235 1.34 -7.61 20.45
C GLY A 235 1.92 -6.59 21.45
N GLU A 236 1.60 -5.31 21.35
CA GLU A 236 2.07 -4.24 22.28
C GLU A 236 0.95 -3.74 23.22
N ARG A 237 0.07 -4.65 23.65
CA ARG A 237 -0.87 -4.42 24.77
C ARG A 237 -0.50 -5.24 26.01
N GLY A 238 0.79 -5.32 26.32
CA GLY A 238 1.32 -5.87 27.58
C GLY A 238 1.85 -4.78 28.49
#